data_AF-A0A258S3X5-F1
#
_entry.id   AF-A0A258S3X5-F1
#
_cell.length_a   1.000
_cell.length_b   1.000
_cell.length_c   1.000
_cell.angle_alpha   90.00
_cell.angle_beta   90.00
_cell.angle_gamma   90.00
#
_symmetry.space_group_name_H-M   'P 1'
#
loop_
_entity.id
_entity.type
_entity.pdbx_description
1 polymer ?
#
loop_
_entity_poly.entity_id
_entity_poly.type
_entity_poly.pdbx_seq_one_letter_code
_entity_poly.pdbx_strand_id
1 'polypeptide(L)'
;MSTALDIEGTQDLVSVATLAARTSSVLEKLRDSARSARADDRREPTFTISKAAELVGRTAAAIRDAEKDGRLPEPVRGDNNRRERYTLAQINDMRGVFGTRPYRSADDPCCVVAVQNFKGGVGKSTVAVHLAQYLAIRGYRVALIDCDSQASATTLFG
;
A
#
# COMPACT_ATOMS: atom_id res chain seq x y z
N MET A 1 23.46 26.55 65.49
CA MET A 1 23.63 25.16 65.04
C MET A 1 22.53 24.84 64.06
N SER A 2 22.90 24.18 62.95
CA SER A 2 22.08 23.66 61.85
C SER A 2 21.62 24.69 60.80
N THR A 3 22.55 25.24 60.01
CA THR A 3 22.86 24.83 58.62
C THR A 3 21.69 24.92 57.66
N ALA A 4 21.70 26.04 56.90
CA ALA A 4 21.09 26.17 55.59
C ALA A 4 21.53 24.99 54.71
N LEU A 5 20.56 24.25 54.20
CA LEU A 5 20.75 23.39 53.04
C LEU A 5 20.32 24.22 51.84
N ASP A 6 21.30 24.87 51.22
CA ASP A 6 21.20 25.43 49.89
C ASP A 6 20.76 24.33 48.93
N ILE A 7 19.50 24.39 48.49
CA ILE A 7 19.02 23.59 47.36
C ILE A 7 19.44 24.35 46.09
N GLU A 8 20.73 24.34 45.82
CA GLU A 8 21.38 24.86 44.60
C GLU A 8 21.16 23.92 43.38
N GLY A 9 20.12 23.08 43.40
CA GLY A 9 19.87 22.04 42.40
C GLY A 9 18.68 22.27 41.47
N THR A 10 18.02 23.43 41.52
CA THR A 10 16.76 23.66 40.77
C THR A 10 16.98 24.09 39.31
N GLN A 11 18.23 24.20 38.85
CA GLN A 11 18.53 24.76 37.52
C GLN A 11 18.53 23.77 36.34
N ASP A 12 18.27 22.48 36.54
CA ASP A 12 18.33 21.51 35.43
C ASP A 12 17.12 20.56 35.31
N LEU A 13 15.98 20.92 35.89
CA LEU A 13 14.72 20.26 35.58
C LEU A 13 14.14 20.86 34.30
N VAL A 14 14.50 20.29 33.15
CA VAL A 14 13.83 20.58 31.88
C VAL A 14 12.33 20.41 32.10
N SER A 15 11.57 21.51 32.02
CA SER A 15 10.13 21.45 32.19
C SER A 15 9.53 20.50 31.14
N VAL A 16 8.46 19.78 31.51
CA VAL A 16 7.73 18.91 30.58
C VAL A 16 7.34 19.67 29.31
N ALA A 17 7.01 20.96 29.43
CA ALA A 17 6.71 21.84 28.30
C ALA A 17 7.93 22.06 27.39
N THR A 18 9.11 22.32 27.97
CA THR A 18 10.37 22.49 27.22
C THR A 18 10.75 21.21 26.49
N LEU A 19 10.59 20.05 27.14
CA LEU A 19 10.86 18.75 26.51
C LEU A 19 9.87 18.49 25.36
N ALA A 20 8.57 18.70 25.57
CA ALA A 20 7.55 18.51 24.54
C ALA A 20 7.77 19.39 23.30
N ALA A 21 8.16 20.66 23.50
CA ALA A 21 8.46 21.58 22.40
C ALA A 21 9.68 21.11 21.57
N ARG A 22 10.75 20.68 22.25
CA ARG A 22 11.96 20.15 21.59
C ARG A 22 11.64 18.87 20.82
N THR A 23 10.92 17.94 21.43
CA THR A 23 10.51 16.68 20.78
C THR A 23 9.63 16.93 19.57
N SER A 24 8.72 17.90 19.62
CA SER A 24 7.86 18.25 18.48
C SER A 24 8.67 18.72 17.27
N SER A 25 9.66 19.60 17.47
CA SER A 25 10.53 20.08 16.38
C SER A 25 11.38 18.95 15.78
N VAL A 26 11.88 18.01 16.61
CA VAL A 26 12.61 16.83 16.14
C VAL A 26 11.68 15.90 15.35
N LEU A 27 10.45 15.66 15.83
CA LEU A 27 9.45 14.84 15.15
C LEU A 27 9.06 15.42 13.78
N GLU A 28 8.93 16.74 13.64
CA GLU A 28 8.66 17.37 12.35
C GLU A 28 9.78 17.10 11.34
N LYS A 29 11.04 17.33 11.74
CA LYS A 29 12.21 17.07 10.88
C LYS A 29 12.34 15.60 10.46
N LEU A 30 12.07 14.68 11.40
CA LEU A 30 12.05 13.25 11.11
C LEU A 30 10.91 12.88 10.16
N ARG A 31 9.72 13.47 10.32
CA ARG A 31 8.57 13.22 9.45
C ARG A 31 8.84 13.67 8.01
N ASP A 32 9.47 14.83 7.83
CA ASP A 32 9.81 15.34 6.51
C ASP A 32 10.88 14.48 5.82
N SER A 33 11.88 14.02 6.59
CA SER A 33 12.91 13.09 6.10
C SER A 33 12.38 11.68 5.79
N ALA A 34 11.44 11.17 6.59
CA ALA A 34 10.87 9.83 6.39
C ALA A 34 9.96 9.75 5.15
N ARG A 35 9.27 10.85 4.80
CA ARG A 35 8.43 10.93 3.60
C ARG A 35 9.23 10.83 2.31
N SER A 36 10.45 11.39 2.27
CA SER A 36 11.31 11.29 1.08
C SER A 36 11.92 9.90 0.91
N ALA A 37 12.29 9.22 2.01
CA ALA A 37 12.94 7.91 1.94
C ALA A 37 12.02 6.74 1.55
N ARG A 38 10.73 6.76 1.92
CA ARG A 38 9.81 5.63 1.66
C ARG A 38 9.32 5.53 0.20
N ALA A 39 9.53 6.57 -0.61
CA ALA A 39 9.08 6.59 -2.00
C ALA A 39 9.94 5.72 -2.94
N ASP A 40 11.21 5.48 -2.58
CA ASP A 40 12.22 5.00 -3.55
C ASP A 40 12.35 3.47 -3.63
N ASP A 41 11.91 2.72 -2.61
CA ASP A 41 12.17 1.27 -2.50
C ASP A 41 10.97 0.38 -2.89
N ARG A 42 9.82 0.97 -3.22
CA ARG A 42 8.60 0.19 -3.54
C ARG A 42 8.53 -0.17 -5.00
N ARG A 43 8.75 -1.46 -5.27
CA ARG A 43 8.53 -2.04 -6.60
C ARG A 43 7.12 -2.60 -6.72
N GLU A 44 6.41 -2.17 -7.75
CA GLU A 44 5.13 -2.78 -8.11
C GLU A 44 5.34 -4.24 -8.56
N PRO A 45 4.43 -5.16 -8.20
CA PRO A 45 4.51 -6.53 -8.69
C PRO A 45 4.28 -6.57 -10.20
N THR A 46 5.09 -7.37 -10.89
CA THR A 46 4.97 -7.58 -12.34
C THR A 46 4.70 -9.05 -12.67
N PHE A 47 3.95 -9.30 -13.74
CA PHE A 47 3.35 -10.59 -14.06
C PHE A 47 3.80 -11.12 -15.41
N THR A 48 4.06 -12.42 -15.51
CA THR A 48 4.29 -13.07 -16.81
C THR A 48 3.01 -13.09 -17.66
N ILE A 49 3.12 -13.35 -18.97
CA ILE A 49 1.93 -13.52 -19.83
C ILE A 49 0.96 -14.57 -19.29
N SER A 50 1.46 -15.68 -18.76
CA SER A 50 0.62 -16.76 -18.24
C SER A 50 -0.18 -16.28 -17.03
N LYS A 51 0.46 -15.54 -16.11
CA LYS A 51 -0.23 -15.00 -14.94
C LYS A 51 -1.16 -13.84 -15.30
N ALA A 52 -0.77 -12.99 -16.26
CA ALA A 52 -1.64 -11.95 -16.80
C ALA A 52 -2.90 -12.55 -17.43
N ALA A 53 -2.76 -13.60 -18.24
CA ALA A 53 -3.88 -14.32 -18.84
C ALA A 53 -4.86 -14.88 -17.79
N GLU A 54 -4.34 -15.53 -16.74
CA GLU A 54 -5.13 -15.99 -15.60
C GLU A 54 -5.89 -14.83 -14.93
N LEU A 55 -5.20 -13.71 -14.65
CA LEU A 55 -5.79 -12.55 -13.99
C LEU A 55 -6.82 -11.81 -14.85
N VAL A 56 -6.64 -11.80 -16.16
CA VAL A 56 -7.58 -11.22 -17.13
C VAL A 56 -8.79 -12.15 -17.35
N GLY A 57 -8.66 -13.45 -17.06
CA GLY A 57 -9.70 -14.44 -17.34
C GLY A 57 -9.76 -14.84 -18.82
N ARG A 58 -8.62 -14.83 -19.51
CA ARG A 58 -8.47 -15.17 -20.93
C ARG A 58 -7.25 -16.06 -21.15
N THR A 59 -7.07 -16.57 -22.36
CA THR A 59 -5.87 -17.33 -22.72
C THR A 59 -4.72 -16.40 -23.10
N ALA A 60 -3.48 -16.87 -22.98
CA ALA A 60 -2.31 -16.14 -23.48
C ALA A 60 -2.37 -15.91 -25.00
N ALA A 61 -3.01 -16.81 -25.74
CA ALA A 61 -3.26 -16.64 -27.18
C ALA A 61 -4.20 -15.46 -27.45
N ALA A 62 -5.33 -15.37 -26.74
CA ALA A 62 -6.27 -14.26 -26.90
C ALA A 62 -5.62 -12.88 -26.66
N ILE A 63 -4.69 -12.79 -25.70
CA ILE A 63 -3.89 -11.58 -25.48
C ILE A 63 -3.01 -11.27 -26.69
N ARG A 64 -2.25 -12.25 -27.21
CA ARG A 64 -1.38 -12.04 -28.39
C ARG A 64 -2.18 -11.69 -29.64
N ASP A 65 -3.36 -12.28 -29.82
CA ASP A 65 -4.21 -11.99 -30.96
C ASP A 65 -4.78 -10.56 -30.86
N ALA A 66 -5.16 -10.13 -29.65
CA ALA A 66 -5.56 -8.75 -29.38
C ALA A 66 -4.42 -7.74 -29.58
N GLU A 67 -3.16 -8.14 -29.36
CA GLU A 67 -2.00 -7.29 -29.68
C GLU A 67 -1.79 -7.21 -31.20
N LYS A 68 -1.93 -8.33 -31.92
CA LYS A 68 -1.76 -8.37 -33.38
C LYS A 68 -2.85 -7.62 -34.14
N ASP A 69 -4.09 -7.67 -33.66
CA ASP A 69 -5.23 -7.00 -34.28
C ASP A 69 -5.39 -5.54 -33.82
N GLY A 70 -4.51 -5.05 -32.95
CA GLY A 70 -4.43 -3.66 -32.50
C GLY A 70 -5.37 -3.27 -31.36
N ARG A 71 -6.13 -4.22 -30.78
CA ARG A 71 -6.98 -3.95 -29.59
C ARG A 71 -6.17 -3.72 -28.32
N LEU A 72 -4.96 -4.29 -28.23
CA LEU A 72 -3.99 -4.07 -27.16
C LEU A 72 -2.71 -3.46 -27.72
N PRO A 73 -1.98 -2.65 -26.94
CA PRO A 73 -0.68 -2.15 -27.35
C PRO A 73 0.31 -3.29 -27.57
N GLU A 74 1.25 -3.11 -28.49
CA GLU A 74 2.31 -4.09 -28.70
C GLU A 74 3.11 -4.33 -27.40
N PRO A 75 3.54 -5.58 -27.16
CA PRO A 75 4.25 -5.89 -25.94
C PRO A 75 5.66 -5.28 -25.95
N VAL A 76 6.03 -4.62 -24.84
CA VAL A 76 7.41 -4.18 -24.63
C VAL A 76 8.32 -5.40 -24.56
N ARG A 77 9.49 -5.29 -25.21
CA ARG A 77 10.50 -6.34 -25.26
C ARG A 77 11.82 -5.76 -24.77
N GLY A 78 12.45 -6.46 -23.84
CA GLY A 78 13.78 -6.10 -23.36
C GLY A 78 14.88 -6.57 -24.32
N ASP A 79 16.12 -6.31 -23.92
CA ASP A 79 17.34 -6.45 -24.74
C ASP A 79 17.50 -7.81 -25.45
N ASN A 80 17.05 -8.90 -24.83
CA ASN A 80 17.12 -10.25 -25.42
C ASN A 80 15.90 -10.61 -26.29
N ASN A 81 15.18 -9.61 -26.81
CA ASN A 81 13.90 -9.76 -27.51
C ASN A 81 12.83 -10.50 -26.67
N ARG A 82 13.05 -10.62 -25.35
CA ARG A 82 12.15 -11.27 -24.42
C ARG A 82 11.08 -10.29 -24.01
N ARG A 83 9.83 -10.74 -24.08
CA ARG A 83 8.67 -9.99 -23.60
C ARG A 83 8.83 -9.59 -22.14
N GLU A 84 8.60 -8.32 -21.87
CA GLU A 84 8.60 -7.80 -20.50
C GLU A 84 7.38 -8.30 -19.72
N ARG A 85 7.46 -8.14 -18.39
CA ARG A 85 6.38 -8.50 -17.48
C ARG A 85 5.36 -7.37 -17.44
N TYR A 86 4.11 -7.72 -17.19
CA TYR A 86 3.00 -6.78 -17.11
C TYR A 86 2.89 -6.16 -15.73
N THR A 87 2.61 -4.86 -15.69
CA THR A 87 2.16 -4.18 -14.47
C THR A 87 0.68 -4.50 -14.22
N LEU A 88 0.20 -4.26 -12.99
CA LEU A 88 -1.22 -4.43 -12.68
C LEU A 88 -2.10 -3.44 -13.47
N ALA A 89 -1.58 -2.25 -13.79
CA ALA A 89 -2.28 -1.26 -14.62
C ALA A 89 -2.53 -1.81 -16.03
N GLN A 90 -1.51 -2.37 -16.69
CA GLN A 90 -1.66 -3.00 -18.00
C GLN A 90 -2.65 -4.16 -17.98
N ILE A 91 -2.63 -4.98 -16.91
CA ILE A 91 -3.63 -6.05 -16.73
C ILE A 91 -5.05 -5.49 -16.61
N ASN A 92 -5.23 -4.37 -15.90
CA ASN A 92 -6.53 -3.72 -15.80
C ASN A 92 -7.00 -3.15 -17.13
N ASP A 93 -6.10 -2.64 -17.97
CA ASP A 93 -6.43 -2.19 -19.33
C ASP A 93 -6.87 -3.37 -20.21
N MET A 94 -6.15 -4.50 -20.13
CA MET A 94 -6.58 -5.75 -20.78
C MET A 94 -7.97 -6.18 -20.32
N ARG A 95 -8.26 -6.15 -19.01
CA ARG A 95 -9.59 -6.45 -18.49
C ARG A 95 -10.66 -5.52 -19.07
N GLY A 96 -10.31 -4.25 -19.33
CA GLY A 96 -11.19 -3.28 -19.99
C GLY A 96 -11.52 -3.73 -21.42
N VAL A 97 -10.49 -4.04 -22.21
CA VAL A 97 -10.63 -4.49 -23.60
C VAL A 97 -11.40 -5.81 -23.72
N PHE A 98 -11.19 -6.76 -22.80
CA PHE A 98 -11.87 -8.05 -22.81
C PHE A 98 -13.21 -8.07 -22.07
N GLY A 99 -13.62 -6.95 -21.47
CA GLY A 99 -14.85 -6.86 -20.68
C GLY A 99 -14.86 -7.73 -19.43
N THR A 100 -13.70 -7.97 -18.81
CA THR A 100 -13.54 -8.85 -17.63
C THR A 100 -13.24 -8.09 -16.33
N ARG A 101 -13.36 -6.76 -16.33
CA ARG A 101 -13.27 -5.98 -15.09
C ARG A 101 -14.42 -6.37 -14.15
N PRO A 102 -14.16 -6.58 -12.85
CA PRO A 102 -15.24 -6.66 -11.87
C PRO A 102 -16.13 -5.41 -11.97
N TYR A 103 -17.42 -5.64 -12.15
CA TYR A 103 -18.42 -4.59 -12.35
C TYR A 103 -19.28 -4.42 -11.09
N ARG A 104 -19.69 -3.18 -10.84
CA ARG A 104 -20.81 -2.81 -9.96
C ARG A 104 -21.57 -1.67 -10.62
N SER A 105 -22.88 -1.64 -10.44
CA SER A 105 -23.70 -0.50 -10.83
C SER A 105 -23.38 0.72 -9.96
N ALA A 106 -23.79 1.91 -10.40
CA ALA A 106 -23.62 3.14 -9.62
C ALA A 106 -24.47 3.11 -8.33
N ASP A 107 -25.61 2.44 -8.38
CA ASP A 107 -26.57 2.34 -7.28
C ASP A 107 -26.28 1.16 -6.34
N ASP A 108 -25.43 0.22 -6.75
CA ASP A 108 -25.01 -0.90 -5.90
C ASP A 108 -24.32 -0.34 -4.65
N PRO A 109 -24.64 -0.81 -3.44
CA PRO A 109 -23.93 -0.38 -2.24
C PRO A 109 -22.46 -0.82 -2.29
N CYS A 110 -21.60 -0.07 -1.60
CA CYS A 110 -20.23 -0.51 -1.40
C CYS A 110 -20.22 -1.75 -0.49
N CYS A 111 -19.51 -2.82 -0.89
CA CYS A 111 -19.28 -3.96 -0.01
C CYS A 111 -18.27 -3.56 1.07
N VAL A 112 -18.71 -3.53 2.33
CA VAL A 112 -17.88 -3.20 3.49
C VAL A 112 -17.51 -4.48 4.23
N VAL A 113 -16.20 -4.74 4.37
CA VAL A 113 -15.68 -5.89 5.09
C VAL A 113 -14.92 -5.41 6.32
N ALA A 114 -15.40 -5.81 7.51
CA ALA A 114 -14.72 -5.52 8.77
C ALA A 114 -13.84 -6.70 9.18
N VAL A 115 -12.52 -6.49 9.28
CA VAL A 115 -11.58 -7.47 9.83
C VAL A 115 -11.42 -7.19 11.31
N GLN A 116 -12.16 -7.93 12.15
CA GLN A 116 -12.20 -7.71 13.59
C GLN A 116 -11.83 -8.98 14.38
N ASN A 117 -11.07 -8.80 15.45
CA ASN A 117 -10.71 -9.86 16.39
C ASN A 117 -10.34 -9.23 17.75
N PHE A 118 -10.86 -9.79 18.84
CA PHE A 118 -10.82 -9.20 20.18
C PHE A 118 -9.47 -9.34 20.91
N LYS A 119 -8.54 -10.14 20.37
CA LYS A 119 -7.21 -10.34 20.96
C LYS A 119 -6.13 -9.55 20.19
N GLY A 120 -5.18 -8.96 20.93
CA GLY A 120 -3.99 -8.33 20.36
C GLY A 120 -3.06 -9.36 19.70
N GLY A 121 -2.33 -8.97 18.65
CA GLY A 121 -1.31 -9.82 18.02
C GLY A 121 -1.82 -10.99 17.17
N VAL A 122 -3.12 -11.07 16.87
CA VAL A 122 -3.74 -12.16 16.08
C VAL A 122 -3.70 -11.96 14.56
N GLY A 123 -2.88 -11.03 14.06
CA GLY A 123 -2.68 -10.84 12.61
C GLY A 123 -3.77 -10.06 11.88
N LYS A 124 -4.65 -9.32 12.57
CA LYS A 124 -5.74 -8.53 11.95
C LYS A 124 -5.25 -7.61 10.82
N SER A 125 -4.26 -6.77 11.10
CA SER A 125 -3.71 -5.80 10.14
C SER A 125 -3.07 -6.51 8.95
N THR A 126 -2.35 -7.60 9.20
CA THR A 126 -1.78 -8.45 8.15
C THR A 126 -2.87 -9.00 7.23
N VAL A 127 -3.92 -9.60 7.80
CA VAL A 127 -5.05 -10.13 7.02
C VAL A 127 -5.75 -9.01 6.24
N ALA A 128 -6.01 -7.86 6.86
CA ALA A 128 -6.66 -6.74 6.21
C ALA A 128 -5.86 -6.20 5.02
N VAL A 129 -4.55 -6.02 5.18
CA VAL A 129 -3.63 -5.57 4.12
C VAL A 129 -3.56 -6.57 2.98
N HIS A 130 -3.35 -7.86 3.29
CA HIS A 130 -3.24 -8.89 2.25
C HIS A 130 -4.57 -9.14 1.53
N LEU A 131 -5.70 -9.07 2.23
CA LEU A 131 -7.02 -9.14 1.61
C LEU A 131 -7.22 -7.98 0.64
N ALA A 132 -6.86 -6.75 1.04
CA ALA A 132 -6.97 -5.58 0.19
C ALA A 132 -6.09 -5.70 -1.07
N GLN A 133 -4.82 -6.10 -0.91
CA GLN A 133 -3.89 -6.34 -2.02
C GLN A 133 -4.40 -7.43 -2.96
N TYR A 134 -4.90 -8.54 -2.42
CA TYR A 134 -5.46 -9.63 -3.20
C TYR A 134 -6.64 -9.14 -4.05
N LEU A 135 -7.61 -8.46 -3.45
CA LEU A 135 -8.76 -7.91 -4.16
C LEU A 135 -8.36 -6.90 -5.24
N ALA A 136 -7.37 -6.05 -4.98
CA ALA A 136 -6.82 -5.13 -5.97
C ALA A 136 -6.20 -5.87 -7.17
N ILE A 137 -5.40 -6.92 -6.92
CA ILE A 137 -4.82 -7.77 -7.98
C ILE A 137 -5.91 -8.45 -8.80
N ARG A 138 -7.02 -8.85 -8.16
CA ARG A 138 -8.21 -9.42 -8.82
C ARG A 138 -9.02 -8.39 -9.63
N GLY A 139 -8.64 -7.11 -9.62
CA GLY A 139 -9.23 -6.06 -10.43
C GLY A 139 -10.32 -5.25 -9.74
N TYR A 140 -10.55 -5.46 -8.45
CA TYR A 140 -11.51 -4.67 -7.67
C TYR A 140 -10.91 -3.31 -7.31
N ARG A 141 -11.76 -2.28 -7.22
CA ARG A 141 -11.41 -1.02 -6.57
C ARG A 141 -11.54 -1.22 -5.06
N VAL A 142 -10.44 -1.04 -4.34
CA VAL A 142 -10.36 -1.34 -2.91
C VAL A 142 -9.87 -0.11 -2.17
N ALA A 143 -10.52 0.20 -1.05
CA ALA A 143 -10.03 1.15 -0.06
C ALA A 143 -9.79 0.38 1.24
N LEU A 144 -8.60 0.52 1.82
CA LEU A 144 -8.28 0.00 3.14
C LEU A 144 -8.32 1.16 4.13
N ILE A 145 -9.17 1.04 5.16
CA ILE A 145 -9.32 2.05 6.21
C ILE A 145 -8.72 1.47 7.49
N ASP A 146 -7.67 2.09 8.00
CA ASP A 146 -7.03 1.73 9.27
C ASP A 146 -7.66 2.53 10.41
N CYS A 147 -8.41 1.84 11.27
CA CYS A 147 -9.06 2.44 12.45
C CYS A 147 -8.38 2.01 13.76
N ASP A 148 -7.20 1.40 13.71
CA ASP A 148 -6.44 0.99 14.90
C ASP A 148 -5.49 2.12 15.34
N SER A 149 -5.50 2.46 16.62
CA SER A 149 -4.62 3.50 17.18
C SER A 149 -3.13 3.17 17.03
N GLN A 150 -2.80 1.88 16.84
CA GLN A 150 -1.43 1.43 16.59
C GLN A 150 -0.98 1.59 15.13
N ALA A 151 -1.88 1.98 14.21
CA ALA A 151 -1.60 2.25 12.79
C ALA A 151 -0.78 1.14 12.09
N SER A 152 -0.97 -0.12 12.50
CA SER A 152 -0.18 -1.24 12.00
C SER A 152 -0.48 -1.55 10.54
N ALA A 153 -1.74 -1.38 10.09
CA ALA A 153 -2.08 -1.55 8.68
C ALA A 153 -1.51 -0.40 7.86
N THR A 154 -1.55 0.83 8.37
CA THR A 154 -0.88 2.00 7.76
C THR A 154 0.59 1.71 7.53
N THR A 155 1.31 1.26 8.56
CA THR A 155 2.75 0.95 8.46
C THR A 155 3.05 -0.15 7.44
N LEU A 156 2.23 -1.20 7.37
CA LEU A 156 2.37 -2.28 6.37
C LEU A 156 2.02 -1.82 4.95
N PHE A 157 1.08 -0.88 4.81
CA PHE A 157 0.62 -0.38 3.53
C PHE A 157 1.45 0.81 3.04
N GLY A 158 2.20 1.52 3.91
CA GLY A 158 3.03 2.71 3.61
C GLY A 158 3.63 3.42 4.82
#